data_AF-A0A969HQH5-F1
#
_entry.id   AF-A0A969HQH5-F1
#
_cell.length_a   1.000
_cell.length_b   1.000
_cell.length_c   1.000
_cell.angle_alpha   90.00
_cell.angle_beta   90.00
_cell.angle_gamma   90.00
#
_symmetry.space_group_name_H-M   'P 1'
#
loop_
_entity.id
_entity.type
_entity.pdbx_description
1 polymer ?
#
loop_
_entity_poly.entity_id
_entity_poly.type
_entity_poly.pdbx_seq_one_letter_code
_entity_poly.pdbx_strand_id
1 'polypeptide(L)'
;MKLTQERLIYGFDPLCGWCFAFRPTMRAVTATHSDLPITLAYGGLVVGARVEPIAAMRDYLRRGLAQVQAVSGATAGPQFYNGLLAEGTYISNSEPPCRAIYVVEHLAPNRAYAFADTLPYTFYGQGQPLDNADVLAALATAQGIDAAQFVQMWHSSAAIEGTQHAFQRARAAGIHTYPTLIYERDGVQQVRGTRLYGT
;
A
#
# COMPACT_ATOMS: atom_id res chain seq x y z
N MET A 1 -2.07 -34.89 -12.46
CA MET A 1 -0.96 -34.05 -11.99
C MET A 1 -1.58 -32.82 -11.33
N LYS A 2 -1.42 -32.61 -10.03
CA LYS A 2 -1.87 -31.35 -9.40
C LYS A 2 -0.87 -30.28 -9.82
N LEU A 3 -1.36 -29.18 -10.41
CA LEU A 3 -0.53 -28.01 -10.67
C LEU A 3 -0.13 -27.41 -9.33
N THR A 4 1.18 -27.25 -9.10
CA THR A 4 1.73 -26.55 -7.94
C THR A 4 1.13 -25.14 -7.89
N GLN A 5 0.58 -24.74 -6.75
CA GLN A 5 0.02 -23.39 -6.59
C GLN A 5 1.03 -22.54 -5.82
N GLU A 6 1.67 -21.61 -6.52
CA GLU A 6 2.68 -20.73 -5.93
C GLU A 6 2.21 -19.28 -5.97
N ARG A 7 2.58 -18.50 -4.94
CA ARG A 7 2.34 -17.06 -4.92
C ARG A 7 3.29 -16.35 -3.97
N LEU A 8 3.48 -15.06 -4.22
CA LEU A 8 4.11 -14.13 -3.32
C LEU A 8 3.05 -13.30 -2.62
N ILE A 9 2.92 -13.43 -1.30
CA ILE A 9 2.08 -12.55 -0.49
C ILE A 9 2.91 -11.34 -0.10
N TYR A 10 2.46 -10.15 -0.52
CA TYR A 10 3.10 -8.88 -0.20
C TYR A 10 2.29 -8.12 0.86
N GLY A 11 2.79 -8.17 2.09
CA GLY A 11 2.39 -7.34 3.20
C GLY A 11 2.73 -5.87 2.93
N PHE A 12 1.70 -5.04 2.71
CA PHE A 12 1.86 -3.68 2.20
C PHE A 12 0.90 -2.69 2.87
N ASP A 13 1.31 -1.42 2.99
CA ASP A 13 0.39 -0.32 3.28
C ASP A 13 0.83 0.95 2.51
N PRO A 14 -0.08 1.69 1.86
CA PRO A 14 0.23 2.92 1.13
C PRO A 14 0.89 4.01 1.98
N LEU A 15 0.59 4.08 3.28
CA LEU A 15 1.13 5.06 4.21
C LEU A 15 2.38 4.55 4.96
N CYS A 16 3.00 3.46 4.51
CA CYS A 16 4.23 2.95 5.08
C CYS A 16 5.46 3.51 4.36
N GLY A 17 6.28 4.29 5.06
CA GLY A 17 7.54 4.83 4.53
C GLY A 17 8.54 3.76 4.08
N TRP A 18 8.57 2.59 4.74
CA TRP A 18 9.40 1.47 4.29
C TRP A 18 8.82 0.78 3.05
N CYS A 19 7.50 0.69 2.90
CA CYS A 19 6.89 0.23 1.65
C CYS A 19 7.22 1.16 0.49
N PHE A 20 7.24 2.47 0.71
CA PHE A 20 7.69 3.46 -0.27
C PHE A 20 9.12 3.18 -0.76
N ALA A 21 10.06 2.94 0.15
CA ALA A 21 11.44 2.61 -0.20
C ALA A 21 11.60 1.24 -0.85
N PHE A 22 10.70 0.29 -0.56
CA PHE A 22 10.80 -1.08 -1.05
C PHE A 22 10.24 -1.29 -2.47
N ARG A 23 9.60 -0.26 -3.05
CA ARG A 23 9.02 -0.32 -4.41
C ARG A 23 10.00 -0.78 -5.49
N PRO A 24 11.25 -0.26 -5.58
CA PRO A 24 12.20 -0.72 -6.59
C PRO A 24 12.52 -2.21 -6.45
N THR A 25 12.63 -2.71 -5.22
CA THR A 25 12.86 -4.15 -4.96
C THR A 25 11.68 -4.97 -5.45
N MET A 26 10.44 -4.57 -5.14
CA MET A 26 9.26 -5.29 -5.61
C MET A 26 9.15 -5.28 -7.13
N ARG A 27 9.42 -4.14 -7.79
CA ARG A 27 9.47 -4.06 -9.25
C ARG A 27 10.50 -5.02 -9.86
N ALA A 28 11.68 -5.14 -9.25
CA ALA A 28 12.70 -6.10 -9.68
C ALA A 28 12.24 -7.55 -9.50
N VAL A 29 11.58 -7.87 -8.38
CA VAL A 29 10.98 -9.19 -8.13
C VAL A 29 9.93 -9.51 -9.20
N THR A 30 9.01 -8.58 -9.48
CA THR A 30 7.94 -8.79 -10.46
C THR A 30 8.45 -8.89 -11.90
N ALA A 31 9.55 -8.20 -12.22
CA ALA A 31 10.19 -8.28 -13.53
C ALA A 31 10.93 -9.61 -13.72
N THR A 32 11.55 -10.13 -12.65
CA THR A 32 12.32 -11.39 -12.67
C THR A 32 11.40 -12.62 -12.62
N HIS A 33 10.29 -12.52 -11.89
CA HIS A 33 9.34 -13.61 -11.66
C HIS A 33 7.93 -13.20 -12.14
N SER A 34 7.80 -12.90 -13.44
CA SER A 34 6.56 -12.39 -14.03
C SER A 34 5.39 -13.39 -13.99
N ASP A 35 5.71 -14.68 -13.84
CA ASP A 35 4.77 -15.80 -13.72
C ASP A 35 4.31 -16.05 -12.28
N LEU A 36 4.99 -15.47 -11.28
CA LEU A 36 4.64 -15.64 -9.87
C LEU A 36 3.51 -14.66 -9.48
N PRO A 37 2.29 -15.14 -9.17
CA PRO A 37 1.20 -14.28 -8.78
C PRO A 37 1.49 -13.55 -7.47
N ILE A 38 1.08 -12.28 -7.41
CA ILE A 38 1.22 -11.46 -6.21
C ILE A 38 -0.14 -11.32 -5.55
N THR A 39 -0.23 -11.71 -4.29
CA THR A 39 -1.37 -11.40 -3.43
C THR A 39 -1.01 -10.23 -2.54
N LEU A 40 -1.71 -9.10 -2.67
CA LEU A 40 -1.55 -8.00 -1.74
C LEU A 40 -2.22 -8.35 -0.40
N ALA A 41 -1.53 -8.06 0.70
CA ALA A 41 -2.06 -8.23 2.04
C ALA A 41 -1.83 -6.93 2.81
N TYR A 42 -2.90 -6.19 3.04
CA TYR A 42 -2.86 -4.94 3.79
C TYR A 42 -3.66 -5.13 5.07
N GLY A 43 -3.05 -4.80 6.21
CA GLY A 43 -3.68 -4.93 7.54
C GLY A 43 -4.03 -3.59 8.18
N GLY A 44 -3.87 -2.48 7.46
CA GLY A 44 -4.15 -1.12 7.94
C GLY A 44 -3.10 -0.61 8.93
N LEU A 45 -2.09 0.08 8.42
CA LEU A 45 -1.03 0.68 9.22
C LEU A 45 -1.57 1.75 10.17
N VAL A 46 -2.49 2.60 9.70
CA VAL A 46 -3.12 3.67 10.50
C VAL A 46 -4.65 3.51 10.41
N VAL A 47 -5.27 2.98 11.46
CA VAL A 47 -6.71 2.70 11.53
C VAL A 47 -7.22 2.87 12.96
N GLY A 48 -8.53 3.06 13.10
CA GLY A 48 -9.21 3.17 14.39
C GLY A 48 -8.68 4.36 15.21
N ALA A 49 -8.34 4.12 16.47
CA ALA A 49 -7.85 5.16 17.39
C ALA A 49 -6.53 5.83 16.98
N ARG A 50 -5.83 5.31 15.95
CA ARG A 50 -4.59 5.90 15.41
C ARG A 50 -4.85 6.89 14.27
N VAL A 51 -6.09 7.02 13.81
CA VAL A 51 -6.46 7.97 12.75
C VAL A 51 -6.43 9.38 13.31
N GLU A 52 -5.55 10.21 12.76
CA GLU A 52 -5.34 11.59 13.20
C GLU A 52 -4.85 12.47 12.04
N PRO A 53 -4.99 13.80 12.13
CA PRO A 53 -4.36 14.71 11.18
C PRO A 53 -2.85 14.45 11.11
N ILE A 54 -2.27 14.48 9.91
CA ILE A 54 -0.85 14.20 9.68
C ILE A 54 0.07 15.16 10.45
N ALA A 55 -0.42 16.34 10.83
CA ALA A 55 0.27 17.27 11.71
C ALA A 55 0.69 16.62 13.04
N ALA A 56 -0.14 15.74 13.62
CA ALA A 56 0.18 15.04 14.87
C ALA A 56 1.35 14.05 14.71
N MET A 57 1.53 13.51 13.50
CA MET A 57 2.59 12.57 13.15
C MET A 57 3.86 13.23 12.60
N ARG A 58 3.92 14.57 12.53
CA ARG A 58 4.94 15.30 11.75
C ARG A 58 6.37 14.93 12.13
N ASP A 59 6.69 14.96 13.42
CA ASP A 59 8.04 14.65 13.90
C ASP A 59 8.39 13.18 13.74
N TYR A 60 7.40 12.30 13.95
CA TYR A 60 7.54 10.86 13.73
C TYR A 60 7.86 10.57 12.26
N LEU A 61 7.10 11.14 11.32
CA LEU A 61 7.30 10.97 9.88
C LEU A 61 8.64 11.55 9.42
N ARG A 62 9.05 12.71 9.94
CA ARG A 62 10.38 13.28 9.61
C ARG A 62 11.52 12.36 10.04
N ARG A 63 11.51 11.86 11.27
CA ARG A 63 12.54 10.92 11.76
C ARG A 63 12.51 9.61 10.99
N GLY A 64 11.32 9.03 10.81
CA GLY A 64 11.14 7.78 10.08
C GLY A 64 11.62 7.87 8.63
N LEU A 65 11.25 8.94 7.91
CA LEU A 65 11.68 9.13 6.52
C LEU A 65 13.16 9.45 6.40
N ALA A 66 13.77 10.15 7.37
CA ALA A 66 15.22 10.34 7.40
C ALA A 66 15.96 9.00 7.55
N GLN A 67 15.45 8.10 8.39
CA GLN A 67 16.01 6.75 8.53
C GLN A 67 15.82 5.92 7.24
N VAL A 68 14.62 6.00 6.63
CA VAL A 68 14.33 5.36 5.34
C VAL A 68 15.34 5.84 4.28
N GLN A 69 15.57 7.14 4.18
CA GLN A 69 16.53 7.71 3.25
C GLN A 69 17.96 7.24 3.54
N ALA A 70 18.39 7.25 4.80
CA ALA A 70 19.74 6.83 5.19
C ALA A 70 20.04 5.37 4.81
N VAL A 71 19.04 4.48 4.91
CA VAL A 71 19.21 3.05 4.65
C VAL A 71 18.99 2.68 3.18
N SER A 72 18.03 3.30 2.51
CA SER A 72 17.57 2.89 1.18
C SER A 72 17.90 3.87 0.05
N GLY A 73 18.27 5.10 0.38
CA GLY A 73 18.38 6.22 -0.57
C GLY A 73 17.04 6.79 -1.04
N ALA A 74 15.91 6.17 -0.71
CA ALA A 74 14.59 6.67 -1.09
C ALA A 74 14.29 7.99 -0.39
N THR A 75 13.94 9.02 -1.16
CA THR A 75 13.74 10.38 -0.67
C THR A 75 12.30 10.81 -0.95
N ALA A 76 11.59 11.26 0.08
CA ALA A 76 10.28 11.91 -0.09
C ALA A 76 10.45 13.28 -0.77
N GLY A 77 9.50 13.66 -1.62
CA GLY A 77 9.60 14.87 -2.43
C GLY A 77 9.32 16.16 -1.65
N PRO A 78 9.73 17.32 -2.19
CA PRO A 78 9.49 18.60 -1.54
C PRO A 78 8.00 18.92 -1.36
N GLN A 79 7.13 18.46 -2.26
CA GLN A 79 5.68 18.63 -2.15
C GLN A 79 5.09 17.90 -0.93
N PHE A 80 5.68 16.75 -0.55
CA PHE A 80 5.28 16.07 0.68
C PHE A 80 5.64 16.90 1.92
N TYR A 81 6.89 17.38 2.01
CA TYR A 81 7.35 18.12 3.20
C TYR A 81 6.78 19.53 3.32
N ASN A 82 6.75 20.27 2.21
CA ASN A 82 6.39 21.69 2.17
C ASN A 82 4.91 21.93 1.83
N GLY A 83 4.23 20.91 1.31
CA GLY A 83 2.78 20.90 1.10
C GLY A 83 2.10 20.03 2.14
N LEU A 84 1.79 18.78 1.78
CA LEU A 84 0.94 17.87 2.56
C LEU A 84 1.27 17.80 4.06
N LEU A 85 2.55 17.67 4.42
CA LEU A 85 2.99 17.61 5.81
C LEU A 85 2.99 18.97 6.52
N ALA A 86 3.28 20.06 5.80
CA ALA A 86 3.28 21.41 6.32
C ALA A 86 1.86 21.93 6.57
N GLU A 87 0.96 21.74 5.60
CA GLU A 87 -0.46 22.03 5.71
C GLU A 87 -1.09 21.24 6.86
N GLY A 88 -0.77 19.95 6.99
CA GLY A 88 -1.07 19.17 8.19
C GLY A 88 -2.54 18.75 8.33
N THR A 89 -3.39 19.09 7.36
CA THR A 89 -4.85 18.83 7.37
C THR A 89 -5.22 17.45 6.86
N TYR A 90 -4.36 16.79 6.09
CA TYR A 90 -4.57 15.41 5.61
C TYR A 90 -4.81 14.47 6.80
N ILE A 91 -5.89 13.69 6.76
CA ILE A 91 -6.20 12.71 7.79
C ILE A 91 -5.45 11.42 7.49
N SER A 92 -4.48 11.08 8.35
CA SER A 92 -3.70 9.85 8.20
C SER A 92 -4.60 8.65 8.51
N ASN A 93 -5.08 8.02 7.44
CA ASN A 93 -5.94 6.87 7.49
C ASN A 93 -5.57 5.92 6.35
N SER A 94 -5.21 4.68 6.68
CA SER A 94 -4.88 3.65 5.68
C SER A 94 -6.11 3.14 4.94
N GLU A 95 -7.33 3.37 5.45
CA GLU A 95 -8.56 2.85 4.84
C GLU A 95 -8.83 3.38 3.44
N PRO A 96 -8.87 4.71 3.17
CA PRO A 96 -9.15 5.23 1.84
C PRO A 96 -8.23 4.69 0.73
N PRO A 97 -6.88 4.67 0.90
CA PRO A 97 -6.01 4.14 -0.13
C PRO A 97 -6.03 2.61 -0.22
N CYS A 98 -6.24 1.88 0.89
CA CYS A 98 -6.40 0.42 0.81
C CYS A 98 -7.74 0.03 0.17
N ARG A 99 -8.79 0.84 0.34
CA ARG A 99 -10.07 0.65 -0.35
C ARG A 99 -9.94 0.88 -1.85
N ALA A 100 -9.09 1.81 -2.28
CA ALA A 100 -8.76 1.94 -3.69
C ALA A 100 -8.09 0.68 -4.25
N ILE A 101 -7.17 0.07 -3.49
CA ILE A 101 -6.58 -1.23 -3.89
C ILE A 101 -7.67 -2.30 -3.99
N TYR A 102 -8.54 -2.42 -2.97
CA TYR A 102 -9.66 -3.36 -2.98
C TYR A 102 -10.54 -3.20 -4.22
N VAL A 103 -10.90 -1.97 -4.57
CA VAL A 103 -11.70 -1.67 -5.78
C VAL A 103 -10.97 -2.14 -7.04
N VAL A 104 -9.68 -1.84 -7.18
CA VAL A 104 -8.89 -2.31 -8.33
C VAL A 104 -8.78 -3.83 -8.37
N GLU A 105 -8.63 -4.51 -7.22
CA GLU A 105 -8.64 -5.98 -7.16
C GLU A 105 -9.93 -6.58 -7.70
N HIS A 106 -11.07 -5.89 -7.56
CA HIS A 106 -12.37 -6.36 -8.07
C HIS A 106 -12.61 -6.00 -9.54
N LEU A 107 -12.17 -4.83 -9.97
CA LEU A 107 -12.39 -4.35 -11.35
C LEU A 107 -11.35 -4.90 -12.33
N ALA A 108 -10.10 -5.02 -11.90
CA ALA A 108 -8.97 -5.45 -12.70
C ALA A 108 -7.90 -6.16 -11.84
N PRO A 109 -8.12 -7.43 -11.43
CA PRO A 109 -7.23 -8.15 -10.52
C PRO A 109 -5.76 -8.18 -10.99
N ASN A 110 -5.53 -8.30 -12.30
CA ASN A 110 -4.20 -8.29 -12.92
C ASN A 110 -3.50 -6.92 -12.89
N ARG A 111 -4.20 -5.84 -12.50
CA ARG A 111 -3.66 -4.49 -12.34
C ARG A 111 -3.47 -4.08 -10.89
N ALA A 112 -3.96 -4.87 -9.92
CA ALA A 112 -3.96 -4.52 -8.50
C ALA A 112 -2.57 -4.16 -7.96
N TYR A 113 -1.55 -4.99 -8.23
CA TYR A 113 -0.18 -4.68 -7.79
C TYR A 113 0.37 -3.42 -8.48
N ALA A 114 0.19 -3.30 -9.80
CA ALA A 114 0.67 -2.15 -10.55
C ALA A 114 0.05 -0.84 -10.04
N PHE A 115 -1.25 -0.85 -9.73
CA PHE A 115 -1.94 0.24 -9.07
C PHE A 115 -1.38 0.52 -7.66
N ALA A 116 -1.31 -0.50 -6.81
CA ALA A 116 -0.85 -0.37 -5.42
C ALA A 116 0.58 0.18 -5.34
N ASP A 117 1.47 -0.20 -6.27
CA ASP A 117 2.84 0.31 -6.37
C ASP A 117 2.91 1.82 -6.68
N THR A 118 1.86 2.44 -7.22
CA THR A 118 1.84 3.90 -7.44
C THR A 118 1.62 4.68 -6.15
N LEU A 119 0.79 4.16 -5.24
CA LEU A 119 0.26 4.91 -4.11
C LEU A 119 1.34 5.51 -3.18
N PRO A 120 2.39 4.78 -2.74
CA PRO A 120 3.35 5.36 -1.82
C PRO A 120 4.17 6.49 -2.48
N TYR A 121 4.39 6.44 -3.80
CA TYR A 121 5.07 7.54 -4.49
C TYR A 121 4.16 8.74 -4.71
N THR A 122 2.89 8.51 -5.00
CA THR A 122 1.89 9.58 -5.02
C THR A 122 1.86 10.32 -3.68
N PHE A 123 1.88 9.58 -2.57
CA PHE A 123 1.89 10.17 -1.23
C PHE A 123 3.22 10.83 -0.86
N TYR A 124 4.32 10.05 -0.76
CA TYR A 124 5.61 10.56 -0.28
C TYR A 124 6.41 11.29 -1.34
N GLY A 125 6.36 10.86 -2.60
CA GLY A 125 7.12 11.46 -3.69
C GLY A 125 6.46 12.73 -4.22
N GLN A 126 5.14 12.74 -4.37
CA GLN A 126 4.39 13.84 -4.99
C GLN A 126 3.58 14.68 -3.99
N GLY A 127 3.48 14.26 -2.72
CA GLY A 127 2.71 15.00 -1.71
C GLY A 127 1.22 15.06 -2.00
N GLN A 128 0.67 14.10 -2.76
CA GLN A 128 -0.74 14.09 -3.11
C GLN A 128 -1.55 13.29 -2.07
N PRO A 129 -2.73 13.80 -1.67
CA PRO A 129 -3.57 13.14 -0.68
C PRO A 129 -4.18 11.86 -1.24
N LEU A 130 -4.16 10.78 -0.46
CA LEU A 130 -4.74 9.49 -0.85
C LEU A 130 -6.12 9.21 -0.22
N ASP A 131 -6.78 10.22 0.32
CA ASP A 131 -8.18 10.23 0.74
C ASP A 131 -9.09 10.96 -0.26
N ASN A 132 -8.53 11.38 -1.40
CA ASN A 132 -9.23 12.07 -2.47
C ASN A 132 -9.58 11.11 -3.62
N ALA A 133 -10.88 11.01 -3.95
CA ALA A 133 -11.38 10.10 -4.97
C ALA A 133 -10.84 10.42 -6.37
N ASP A 134 -10.68 11.70 -6.74
CA ASP A 134 -10.19 12.11 -8.05
C ASP A 134 -8.72 11.74 -8.27
N VAL A 135 -7.89 11.91 -7.23
CA VAL A 135 -6.48 11.48 -7.24
C VAL A 135 -6.41 9.96 -7.46
N LEU A 136 -7.19 9.20 -6.70
CA LEU A 136 -7.20 7.73 -6.78
C LEU A 136 -7.78 7.24 -8.12
N ALA A 137 -8.82 7.89 -8.64
CA ALA A 137 -9.42 7.57 -9.94
C ALA A 137 -8.45 7.84 -11.09
N ALA A 138 -7.70 8.96 -11.06
CA ALA A 138 -6.67 9.24 -12.06
C ALA A 138 -5.58 8.16 -12.09
N LEU A 139 -5.14 7.67 -10.92
CA LEU A 139 -4.20 6.56 -10.83
C LEU A 139 -4.80 5.25 -11.37
N ALA A 140 -6.08 4.98 -11.11
CA ALA A 140 -6.78 3.80 -11.60
C ALA A 140 -6.94 3.85 -13.13
N THR A 141 -7.28 5.02 -13.68
CA THR A 141 -7.36 5.24 -15.13
C THR A 141 -6.04 5.04 -15.84
N ALA A 142 -4.91 5.41 -15.22
CA ALA A 142 -3.59 5.08 -15.76
C ALA A 142 -3.32 3.56 -15.84
N GLN A 143 -4.11 2.73 -15.14
CA GLN A 143 -4.10 1.27 -15.23
C GLN A 143 -5.18 0.70 -16.16
N GLY A 144 -5.92 1.55 -16.88
CA GLY A 144 -6.98 1.15 -17.81
C GLY A 144 -8.35 0.91 -17.17
N ILE A 145 -8.59 1.47 -15.97
CA ILE A 145 -9.85 1.35 -15.24
C ILE A 145 -10.70 2.59 -15.47
N ASP A 146 -11.99 2.41 -15.75
CA ASP A 146 -12.92 3.53 -15.93
C ASP A 146 -13.04 4.34 -14.63
N ALA A 147 -12.87 5.66 -14.73
CA ALA A 147 -12.86 6.55 -13.58
C ALA A 147 -14.21 6.58 -12.85
N ALA A 148 -15.33 6.61 -13.60
CA ALA A 148 -16.66 6.67 -13.00
C ALA A 148 -17.00 5.36 -12.28
N GLN A 149 -16.67 4.22 -12.89
CA GLN A 149 -16.82 2.91 -12.28
C GLN A 149 -15.97 2.77 -11.00
N PHE A 150 -14.71 3.23 -11.05
CA PHE A 150 -13.84 3.24 -9.88
C PHE A 150 -14.44 4.07 -8.74
N VAL A 151 -14.81 5.33 -9.01
CA VAL A 151 -15.36 6.24 -7.99
C VAL A 151 -16.66 5.69 -7.41
N GLN A 152 -17.57 5.18 -8.25
CA GLN A 152 -18.81 4.57 -7.81
C GLN A 152 -18.57 3.41 -6.85
N MET A 153 -17.66 2.49 -7.20
CA MET A 153 -17.35 1.35 -6.35
C MET A 153 -16.59 1.77 -5.08
N TRP A 154 -15.66 2.72 -5.19
CA TRP A 154 -14.89 3.23 -4.05
C TRP A 154 -15.78 3.86 -2.99
N HIS A 155 -16.87 4.55 -3.38
CA HIS A 155 -17.86 5.08 -2.43
C HIS A 155 -18.86 4.04 -1.89
N SER A 156 -18.88 2.81 -2.40
CA SER A 156 -19.83 1.79 -1.97
C SER A 156 -19.56 1.27 -0.56
N SER A 157 -20.62 0.95 0.19
CA SER A 157 -20.50 0.28 1.49
C SER A 157 -19.79 -1.06 1.38
N ALA A 158 -20.03 -1.80 0.28
CA ALA A 158 -19.37 -3.08 0.01
C ALA A 158 -17.85 -2.93 -0.08
N ALA A 159 -17.32 -1.87 -0.68
CA ALA A 159 -15.88 -1.62 -0.74
C ALA A 159 -15.30 -1.24 0.64
N ILE A 160 -16.04 -0.46 1.43
CA ILE A 160 -15.65 -0.10 2.80
C ILE A 160 -15.57 -1.36 3.68
N GLU A 161 -16.65 -2.14 3.73
CA GLU A 161 -16.74 -3.38 4.52
C GLU A 161 -15.71 -4.41 4.04
N GLY A 162 -15.57 -4.58 2.72
CA GLY A 162 -14.60 -5.48 2.12
C GLY A 162 -13.15 -5.13 2.48
N THR A 163 -12.83 -3.84 2.57
CA THR A 163 -11.52 -3.35 3.01
C THR A 163 -11.29 -3.64 4.49
N GLN A 164 -12.29 -3.43 5.36
CA GLN A 164 -12.19 -3.80 6.77
C GLN A 164 -11.97 -5.31 6.96
N HIS A 165 -12.67 -6.13 6.17
CA HIS A 165 -12.48 -7.58 6.19
C HIS A 165 -11.08 -7.97 5.68
N ALA A 166 -10.57 -7.31 4.63
CA ALA A 166 -9.20 -7.52 4.15
C ALA A 166 -8.17 -7.21 5.24
N PHE A 167 -8.35 -6.10 5.97
CA PHE A 167 -7.52 -5.77 7.11
C PHE A 167 -7.50 -6.85 8.19
N GLN A 168 -8.68 -7.37 8.55
CA GLN A 168 -8.80 -8.44 9.54
C GLN A 168 -8.11 -9.72 9.06
N ARG A 169 -8.29 -10.11 7.79
CA ARG A 169 -7.65 -11.30 7.20
C ARG A 169 -6.13 -11.19 7.22
N ALA A 170 -5.56 -10.06 6.79
CA ALA A 170 -4.11 -9.86 6.78
C ALA A 170 -3.51 -9.95 8.20
N ARG A 171 -4.18 -9.31 9.18
CA ARG A 171 -3.75 -9.39 10.58
C ARG A 171 -3.90 -10.80 11.16
N ALA A 172 -4.99 -11.52 10.85
CA ALA A 172 -5.17 -12.91 11.28
C ALA A 172 -4.11 -13.85 10.68
N ALA A 173 -3.61 -13.54 9.48
CA ALA A 173 -2.48 -14.22 8.85
C ALA A 173 -1.11 -13.81 9.43
N GLY A 174 -1.07 -13.02 10.50
CA GLY A 174 0.15 -12.59 11.19
C GLY A 174 0.91 -11.45 10.52
N ILE A 175 0.31 -10.77 9.53
CA ILE A 175 0.91 -9.64 8.83
C ILE A 175 0.57 -8.36 9.60
N HIS A 176 1.50 -7.97 10.48
CA HIS A 176 1.37 -6.77 11.33
C HIS A 176 2.43 -5.71 11.03
N THR A 177 3.43 -6.06 10.22
CA THR A 177 4.60 -5.24 9.90
C THR A 177 4.73 -5.14 8.39
N TYR A 178 5.10 -3.96 7.91
CA TYR A 178 5.21 -3.66 6.49
C TYR A 178 6.56 -3.02 6.17
N PRO A 179 7.18 -3.34 5.02
CA PRO A 179 6.79 -4.41 4.10
C PRO A 179 7.06 -5.81 4.69
N THR A 180 6.24 -6.79 4.31
CA THR A 180 6.48 -8.22 4.58
C THR A 180 6.35 -9.01 3.29
N LEU A 181 7.24 -9.97 3.04
CA LEU A 181 7.12 -10.91 1.93
C LEU A 181 6.98 -12.32 2.46
N ILE A 182 6.00 -13.05 1.94
CA ILE A 182 5.80 -14.46 2.23
C ILE A 182 5.70 -15.21 0.90
N TYR A 183 6.60 -16.16 0.67
CA TYR A 183 6.47 -17.09 -0.43
C TYR A 183 5.64 -18.29 0.05
N GLU A 184 4.56 -18.57 -0.67
CA GLU A 184 3.65 -19.67 -0.40
C GLU A 184 3.65 -20.65 -1.57
N ARG A 185 3.76 -21.94 -1.26
CA ARG A 185 3.65 -23.05 -2.21
C ARG A 185 2.65 -24.06 -1.65
N ASP A 186 1.64 -24.40 -2.45
CA ASP A 186 0.56 -25.35 -2.12
C ASP A 186 -0.15 -25.01 -0.80
N GLY A 187 -0.35 -23.72 -0.53
CA GLY A 187 -0.98 -23.21 0.69
C GLY A 187 -0.08 -23.22 1.93
N VAL A 188 1.18 -23.62 1.80
CA VAL A 188 2.16 -23.66 2.90
C VAL A 188 3.16 -22.53 2.73
N GLN A 189 3.31 -21.70 3.78
CA GLN A 189 4.34 -20.67 3.83
C GLN A 189 5.72 -21.32 3.88
N GLN A 190 6.55 -21.03 2.88
CA GLN A 190 7.88 -21.59 2.75
C GLN A 190 8.95 -20.67 3.34
N VAL A 191 8.77 -19.35 3.16
CA VAL A 191 9.70 -18.32 3.62
C VAL A 191 8.91 -17.09 4.03
N ARG A 192 9.28 -16.48 5.16
CA ARG A 192 8.79 -15.17 5.59
C ARG A 192 9.96 -14.21 5.78
N GLY A 193 9.98 -13.15 4.98
CA GLY A 193 10.93 -12.05 5.10
C GLY A 193 10.22 -10.81 5.63
N THR A 194 10.61 -10.36 6.83
CA THR A 194 10.27 -9.03 7.34
C THR A 194 11.58 -8.34 7.65
N ARG A 195 11.89 -7.23 6.98
CA ARG A 195 13.05 -6.42 7.35
C ARG A 195 12.58 -5.32 8.29
N LEU A 196 12.77 -5.56 9.59
CA LEU A 196 12.64 -4.53 10.62
C LEU A 196 13.84 -3.61 10.49
N TYR A 197 13.62 -2.35 10.20
CA TYR A 197 14.68 -1.36 10.13
C TYR A 197 14.58 -0.46 11.37
N GLY A 198 15.54 -0.57 12.29
CA GLY A 198 15.68 0.30 13.47
C GLY A 198 15.08 -0.24 14.76
N THR A 199 15.66 -1.32 15.30
CA THR A 199 15.67 -1.55 16.75
C THR A 199 16.85 -0.82 17.37
#